data_AF-A0A6B9YNZ7-F1
#
_entry.id   AF-A0A6B9YNZ7-F1
#
_cell.length_a   1.000
_cell.length_b   1.000
_cell.length_c   1.000
_cell.angle_alpha   90.00
_cell.angle_beta   90.00
_cell.angle_gamma   90.00
#
_symmetry.space_group_name_H-M   'P 1'
#
loop_
_entity.id
_entity.type
_entity.pdbx_description
1 polymer ?
#
loop_
_entity_poly.entity_id
_entity_poly.type
_entity_poly.pdbx_seq_one_letter_code
_entity_poly.pdbx_strand_id
1 'polypeptide(L)' 'MNCTDFLSQLTDYFDGQISPELLEEVRAHLAGCSHCEVVLNTTRRTIEVYRDNEIYDISDELQEKLHSAIMARCLEKKRA' A
#
# COMPACT_ATOMS: atom_id res chain seq x y z
N MET A 1 -8.35 -3.09 -23.36
CA MET A 1 -7.62 -2.03 -22.63
C MET A 1 -6.10 -2.22 -22.72
N ASN A 2 -5.32 -1.13 -22.61
CA ASN A 2 -3.86 -1.17 -22.47
C ASN A 2 -3.43 -1.21 -20.98
N CYS A 3 -2.14 -1.34 -20.68
CA CYS A 3 -1.65 -1.42 -19.30
C CYS A 3 -1.96 -0.15 -18.48
N THR A 4 -1.88 1.04 -19.08
CA THR A 4 -2.19 2.32 -18.42
C THR A 4 -3.67 2.41 -18.06
N ASP A 5 -4.55 1.97 -18.95
CA ASP A 5 -6.00 1.91 -18.71
C ASP A 5 -6.34 0.91 -17.59
N PHE A 6 -5.62 -0.21 -17.49
CA PHE A 6 -5.80 -1.15 -16.40
C PHE A 6 -5.34 -0.54 -15.07
N LEU A 7 -4.17 0.11 -15.05
CA LEU A 7 -3.62 0.73 -13.85
C LEU A 7 -4.54 1.83 -13.29
N SER A 8 -5.21 2.61 -14.14
CA SER A 8 -6.14 3.64 -13.69
C SER A 8 -7.40 3.07 -13.02
N GLN A 9 -7.73 1.80 -13.27
CA GLN A 9 -8.89 1.12 -12.70
C GLN A 9 -8.54 0.20 -11.53
N LEU A 10 -7.27 0.11 -11.17
CA LEU A 10 -6.78 -0.85 -10.18
C LEU A 10 -7.46 -0.64 -8.82
N THR A 11 -7.70 0.62 -8.43
CA THR A 11 -8.44 0.98 -7.21
C THR A 11 -9.87 0.43 -7.23
N ASP A 12 -10.65 0.79 -8.26
CA ASP A 12 -12.05 0.34 -8.40
C ASP A 12 -12.16 -1.19 -8.46
N TYR A 13 -11.18 -1.85 -9.08
CA TYR A 13 -11.06 -3.31 -9.09
C TYR A 13 -10.92 -3.88 -7.68
N PHE A 14 -10.02 -3.34 -6.85
CA PHE A 14 -9.82 -3.80 -5.47
C PHE A 14 -10.98 -3.45 -4.53
N ASP A 15 -11.65 -2.32 -4.78
CA ASP A 15 -12.82 -1.87 -4.01
C ASP A 15 -14.14 -2.54 -4.47
N GLY A 16 -14.08 -3.38 -5.51
CA GLY A 16 -15.24 -4.09 -6.06
C GLY A 16 -16.26 -3.17 -6.73
N GLN A 17 -15.86 -1.96 -7.13
CA GLN A 17 -16.71 -0.95 -7.79
C GLN A 17 -16.59 -0.96 -9.32
N ILE A 18 -15.89 -1.94 -9.88
CA ILE A 18 -15.74 -2.12 -11.33
C ILE A 18 -17.01 -2.70 -11.96
N SER A 19 -17.40 -2.21 -13.15
CA SER A 19 -18.57 -2.73 -13.86
C SER A 19 -18.33 -4.17 -14.38
N PRO A 20 -19.38 -4.99 -14.56
CA PRO A 20 -19.23 -6.36 -15.06
C PRO A 20 -18.57 -6.44 -16.44
N GLU A 21 -18.90 -5.52 -17.34
CA GLU A 21 -18.35 -5.45 -18.70
C GLU A 21 -16.85 -5.16 -18.65
N LEU A 22 -16.47 -4.22 -17.79
CA LEU A 22 -15.09 -3.78 -17.64
C LEU A 22 -14.23 -4.83 -16.94
N LEU A 23 -14.83 -5.59 -16.02
CA LEU A 23 -14.19 -6.73 -15.38
C LEU A 23 -13.81 -7.84 -16.37
N GLU A 24 -14.63 -8.07 -17.41
CA GLU A 24 -14.26 -9.00 -18.49
C GLU A 24 -13.06 -8.48 -19.29
N GLU A 25 -13.03 -7.18 -19.59
CA GLU A 25 -11.88 -6.59 -20.29
C GLU A 25 -10.59 -6.69 -19.48
N VAL A 26 -10.66 -6.47 -18.16
CA VAL A 26 -9.54 -6.65 -17.23
C VAL A 26 -9.09 -8.11 -17.24
N ARG A 27 -10.02 -9.08 -17.14
CA ARG A 27 -9.69 -10.52 -17.20
C ARG A 27 -8.95 -10.88 -18.50
N ALA A 28 -9.46 -10.40 -19.63
CA ALA A 28 -8.84 -10.63 -20.93
C ALA A 28 -7.44 -10.03 -21.02
N HIS A 29 -7.24 -8.83 -20.46
CA HIS A 29 -5.92 -8.19 -20.42
C HIS A 29 -4.92 -8.98 -19.54
N LEU A 30 -5.33 -9.39 -18.34
CA LEU A 30 -4.48 -10.15 -17.42
C LEU A 30 -4.06 -11.50 -18.01
N ALA A 31 -4.93 -12.17 -18.76
CA ALA A 31 -4.61 -13.42 -19.44
C ALA A 31 -3.50 -13.27 -20.51
N GLY A 32 -3.33 -12.06 -21.07
CA GLY A 32 -2.35 -11.78 -22.13
C GLY A 32 -1.16 -10.93 -21.69
N CYS A 33 -1.11 -10.47 -20.44
CA CYS A 33 -0.10 -9.50 -19.98
C CYS A 33 0.50 -9.89 -18.62
N SER A 34 1.70 -10.49 -18.67
CA SER A 34 2.46 -10.87 -17.47
C SER A 34 2.84 -9.66 -16.60
N HIS A 35 3.09 -8.49 -17.20
CA HIS A 35 3.39 -7.27 -16.46
C HIS A 35 2.25 -6.88 -15.51
N CYS A 36 1.03 -6.81 -16.03
CA CYS A 36 -0.13 -6.42 -15.25
C CYS A 36 -0.57 -7.50 -14.26
N GLU A 37 -0.36 -8.78 -14.58
CA GLU A 37 -0.54 -9.88 -13.63
C GLU A 37 0.38 -9.72 -12.40
N VAL A 38 1.67 -9.44 -12.62
CA VAL A 38 2.63 -9.19 -11.52
C VAL A 38 2.23 -7.97 -10.71
N VAL A 39 1.82 -6.88 -11.35
CA VAL A 39 1.36 -5.68 -10.65
C VAL A 39 0.14 -6.00 -9.78
N LEU A 40 -0.88 -6.67 -10.33
CA LEU A 40 -2.07 -7.04 -9.57
C LEU A 40 -1.73 -7.88 -8.34
N ASN A 41 -0.87 -8.87 -8.50
CA ASN A 41 -0.48 -9.78 -7.42
C ASN A 41 0.34 -9.06 -6.34
N THR A 42 1.29 -8.20 -6.73
CA THR A 42 2.12 -7.46 -5.77
C THR A 42 1.30 -6.40 -5.02
N THR A 43 0.36 -5.72 -5.68
CA THR A 43 -0.57 -4.80 -5.03
C THR A 43 -1.47 -5.54 -4.04
N ARG A 44 -2.06 -6.69 -4.43
CA ARG A 44 -2.85 -7.52 -3.51
C ARG A 44 -2.03 -7.92 -2.28
N ARG A 45 -0.80 -8.38 -2.49
CA ARG A 45 0.09 -8.78 -1.40
C ARG A 45 0.43 -7.61 -0.48
N THR A 46 0.62 -6.43 -1.04
CA THR A 46 0.83 -5.20 -0.25
C THR A 46 -0.37 -4.93 0.63
N ILE A 47 -1.59 -4.99 0.08
CA ILE A 47 -2.84 -4.80 0.84
C ILE A 47 -2.96 -5.83 1.98
N GLU A 48 -2.69 -7.11 1.70
CA GLU A 48 -2.68 -8.17 2.71
C GLU A 48 -1.70 -7.87 3.84
N VAL A 49 -0.44 -7.55 3.52
CA VAL A 49 0.59 -7.23 4.51
C VAL A 49 0.20 -6.02 5.36
N TYR A 50 -0.41 -4.99 4.76
CA TYR A 50 -0.89 -3.84 5.52
C TYR A 50 -2.09 -4.16 6.41
N ARG A 51 -2.99 -5.05 5.97
CA ARG A 51 -4.20 -5.43 6.72
C ARG A 51 -3.91 -6.42 7.85
N ASP A 52 -2.95 -7.32 7.65
CA ASP A 52 -2.55 -8.34 8.62
C ASP A 52 -1.65 -7.77 9.73
N ASN A 53 -1.10 -6.56 9.55
CA ASN A 53 -0.43 -5.85 10.64
C ASN A 53 -1.51 -5.21 11.55
N GLU A 54 -1.76 -5.85 12.69
CA GLU A 54 -2.40 -5.16 13.82
C GLU A 54 -1.60 -3.89 14.10
N ILE A 55 -2.30 -2.75 14.16
CA ILE A 55 -1.70 -1.50 14.63
C ILE A 55 -1.34 -1.74 16.09
N TYR A 56 -0.08 -2.05 16.35
CA TYR A 56 0.42 -2.18 17.71
C TYR A 56 0.44 -0.81 18.33
N ASP A 57 -0.42 -0.61 19.32
CA ASP A 57 -0.39 0.62 20.09
C ASP A 57 0.93 0.68 20.85
N ILE A 58 1.72 1.73 20.58
CA ILE A 58 2.94 1.98 21.35
C ILE A 58 2.47 2.49 22.69
N SER A 59 2.91 1.86 23.79
CA SER A 59 2.57 2.36 25.12
C SER A 59 3.02 3.82 25.28
N ASP A 60 2.20 4.64 25.93
CA ASP A 60 2.49 6.06 26.18
C ASP A 60 3.90 6.24 26.77
N GLU A 61 4.31 5.34 27.67
CA GLU A 61 5.63 5.35 28.29
C GLU A 61 6.77 5.17 27.27
N LEU A 62 6.60 4.28 26.28
CA LEU A 62 7.58 4.09 25.23
C LEU A 62 7.60 5.28 24.28
N GLN A 63 6.43 5.83 23.94
CA GLN A 63 6.32 7.04 23.12
C GLN A 63 7.05 8.22 23.77
N GLU A 64 6.83 8.49 25.05
CA GLU A 64 7.48 9.57 25.79
C GLU A 64 8.99 9.41 25.86
N LYS A 65 9.47 8.18 26.14
CA LYS A 65 10.91 7.88 26.17
C LYS A 65 11.56 8.12 24.81
N LEU A 66 10.91 7.67 23.74
CA LEU A 66 11.41 7.83 22.38
C LEU A 66 11.46 9.32 21.99
N HIS A 67 10.38 10.06 22.25
CA HIS A 67 10.30 11.49 21.99
C HIS A 67 11.39 12.25 22.75
N SER A 68 11.56 11.96 24.04
CA SER A 68 12.58 12.58 24.88
C SER A 68 14.00 12.31 24.36
N ALA A 69 14.29 11.07 23.97
CA ALA A 69 15.59 10.68 23.44
C ALA A 69 15.90 11.37 22.09
N ILE A 70 14.91 11.44 21.20
CA ILE A 70 15.04 12.13 19.91
C ILE A 70 15.32 13.62 20.14
N MET A 71 14.54 14.27 21.01
CA MET A 71 14.69 15.69 21.29
C MET A 71 16.02 16.02 21.95
N ALA A 72 16.50 15.18 22.88
CA ALA A 72 17.82 15.34 23.49
C ALA A 72 18.93 15.35 22.42
N ARG A 73 18.94 14.39 21.50
CA ARG A 73 19.93 14.31 20.41
C ARG A 73 19.84 15.50 19.45
N CYS A 74 18.65 15.97 19.14
CA CYS A 74 18.45 17.16 18.30
C CYS A 74 19.00 18.43 18.96
N LEU A 75 18.84 18.57 20.28
CA LEU A 75 19.37 19.69 21.06
C LEU A 75 20.89 19.64 21.20
N GLU A 76 21.47 18.46 21.41
CA GLU A 76 22.92 18.23 21.41
C GLU A 76 23.54 18.63 20.06
N LYS A 77 22.93 18.21 18.95
CA LYS A 77 23.39 18.54 17.60
C LYS A 77 23.22 20.03 17.24
N LYS A 78 22.36 20.77 17.95
CA LYS A 78 22.19 22.22 17.80
C LYS A 78 23.23 23.05 18.57
N ARG A 79 23.92 22.43 19.54
CA ARG A 79 24.92 23.07 20.42
C ARG A 79 26.37 22.82 19.98
N ALA A 80 26.59 21.86 19.08
CA ALA A 80 27.85 21.62 18.37
C ALA A 80 27.88 22.40 17.06
#